data_AF-A0A378BAR8-F1
#
_entry.id   AF-A0A378BAR8-F1
#
_cell.length_a   1.000
_cell.length_b   1.000
_cell.length_c   1.000
_cell.angle_alpha   90.00
_cell.angle_beta   90.00
_cell.angle_gamma   90.00
#
_symmetry.space_group_name_H-M   'P 1'
#
loop_
_entity.id
_entity.type
_entity.pdbx_description
1 polymer ?
#
loop_
_entity_poly.entity_id
_entity_poly.type
_entity_poly.pdbx_seq_one_letter_code
_entity_poly.pdbx_strand_id
1 'polypeptide(L)' 'MALQAITIQDQRYRDYSKSVDFIQRYIFPGGFLPSITAMSELMTRHTDFVVRNLFDMGPGLRPHPGPLAAAFYPRLAGY' A
#
# COMPACT_ATOMS: atom_id res chain seq x y z
N MET A 1 -12.19 16.73 4.79
CA MET A 1 -11.76 15.41 5.31
C MET A 1 -10.55 14.95 4.50
N ALA A 2 -9.64 14.18 5.10
CA ALA A 2 -8.49 13.60 4.43
C ALA A 2 -8.37 12.11 4.80
N LEU A 3 -7.95 11.28 3.84
CA LEU A 3 -7.61 9.87 4.03
C LEU A 3 -6.12 9.71 3.71
N GLN A 4 -5.35 9.23 4.69
CA GLN A 4 -3.96 8.85 4.49
C GLN A 4 -3.86 7.33 4.54
N ALA A 5 -3.31 6.72 3.50
CA ALA A 5 -3.12 5.28 3.40
C ALA A 5 -1.76 4.96 2.78
N ILE A 6 -1.17 3.84 3.19
CA ILE A 6 -0.06 3.23 2.45
C ILE A 6 -0.70 2.41 1.33
N THR A 7 -0.34 2.70 0.09
CA THR A 7 -0.98 2.11 -1.09
C THR A 7 -0.07 1.11 -1.79
N ILE A 8 -0.69 0.22 -2.57
CA ILE A 8 -0.01 -0.66 -3.52
C ILE A 8 -0.29 -0.20 -4.95
N GLN A 9 0.67 -0.46 -5.85
CA GLN A 9 0.47 -0.27 -7.29
C GLN A 9 -0.73 -1.07 -7.78
N ASP A 10 -1.59 -0.46 -8.60
CA ASP A 10 -2.82 -1.07 -9.10
C ASP A 10 -2.60 -2.42 -9.81
N GLN A 11 -1.48 -2.56 -10.53
CA GLN A 11 -1.14 -3.80 -11.25
C GLN A 11 -0.92 -4.98 -10.29
N ARG A 12 -0.49 -4.72 -9.06
CA ARG A 12 -0.20 -5.75 -8.05
C ARG A 12 -1.39 -5.99 -7.11
N TYR A 13 -2.37 -5.10 -7.11
CA TYR A 13 -3.48 -5.12 -6.17
C TYR A 13 -4.28 -6.43 -6.22
N ARG A 14 -4.59 -6.93 -7.42
CA ARG A 14 -5.40 -8.14 -7.59
C ARG A 14 -4.75 -9.36 -6.93
N ASP A 15 -3.45 -9.54 -7.12
CA ASP A 15 -2.73 -10.69 -6.58
C ASP A 15 -2.45 -10.51 -5.08
N TYR A 16 -2.10 -9.28 -4.67
CA TYR A 16 -1.91 -8.91 -3.27
C TYR A 16 -3.19 -9.14 -2.44
N SER A 17 -4.36 -8.74 -2.96
CA SER A 17 -5.64 -8.86 -2.24
C SER A 17 -6.08 -10.30 -1.96
N LYS A 18 -5.44 -11.28 -2.62
CA LYS A 18 -5.76 -12.70 -2.52
C LYS A 18 -4.68 -13.50 -1.79
N SER A 19 -3.64 -12.85 -1.31
CA SER A 19 -2.49 -13.49 -0.68
C SER A 19 -2.13 -12.80 0.63
N VAL A 20 -1.57 -13.57 1.56
CA VAL A 20 -1.05 -13.06 2.83
C VAL A 20 0.47 -13.17 2.76
N ASP A 21 1.14 -12.02 2.72
CA ASP A 21 2.61 -11.96 2.73
C ASP A 21 3.18 -11.96 4.16
N PHE A 22 4.50 -11.96 4.26
CA PHE A 22 5.20 -11.90 5.54
C PHE A 22 4.82 -10.68 6.39
N ILE A 23 4.63 -9.51 5.75
CA ILE A 23 4.27 -8.27 6.44
C ILE A 23 2.88 -8.44 7.05
N GLN A 24 1.89 -8.89 6.28
CA GLN A 24 0.54 -9.14 6.76
C GLN A 24 0.46 -10.27 7.78
N ARG A 25 1.35 -11.26 7.72
CA ARG A 25 1.33 -12.40 8.64
C ARG A 25 1.97 -12.08 10.00
N TYR A 26 3.06 -11.32 10.01
CA TYR A 26 3.92 -11.19 11.18
C TYR A 26 4.16 -9.76 11.68
N ILE A 27 4.12 -8.75 10.81
CA ILE A 27 4.41 -7.35 11.18
C ILE A 27 3.11 -6.58 11.44
N PHE A 28 2.16 -6.67 10.50
CA PHE A 28 0.84 -6.07 10.56
C PHE A 28 -0.25 -7.13 10.31
N PRO A 29 -0.56 -8.00 11.29
CA PRO A 29 -1.63 -8.99 11.21
C PRO A 29 -2.95 -8.41 10.70
N GLY A 30 -3.41 -8.87 9.53
CA GLY A 30 -4.66 -8.41 8.91
C GLY A 30 -4.59 -7.03 8.25
N GLY A 31 -3.39 -6.44 8.13
CA GLY A 31 -3.18 -5.21 7.38
C GLY A 31 -3.50 -5.38 5.89
N PHE A 32 -3.88 -4.29 5.23
CA PHE A 32 -4.26 -4.29 3.82
C PHE A 32 -3.79 -3.01 3.13
N LEU A 33 -3.08 -3.16 2.01
CA LEU A 33 -2.68 -2.06 1.14
C LEU A 33 -3.70 -1.88 0.02
N PRO A 34 -4.57 -0.85 0.07
CA PRO A 34 -5.46 -0.56 -1.03
C PRO A 34 -4.70 0.00 -2.24
N SER A 35 -5.29 -0.10 -3.42
CA SER A 35 -4.87 0.68 -4.58
C SER A 35 -5.70 1.96 -4.72
N ILE A 36 -5.18 2.93 -5.46
CA ILE A 36 -5.88 4.20 -5.72
C ILE A 36 -7.17 3.96 -6.52
N THR A 37 -7.13 3.04 -7.49
CA THR A 37 -8.32 2.70 -8.30
C THR A 37 -9.39 2.04 -7.42
N ALA A 38 -9.02 1.02 -6.63
CA ALA A 38 -9.96 0.31 -5.77
C ALA A 38 -10.63 1.25 -4.76
N MET A 39 -9.86 2.17 -4.16
CA MET A 39 -10.41 3.21 -3.28
C MET A 39 -11.38 4.13 -4.01
N SER A 40 -10.98 4.66 -5.16
CA SER A 40 -11.80 5.62 -5.93
C SER A 40 -13.12 4.99 -6.39
N GLU A 41 -13.07 3.73 -6.80
CA GLU A 41 -14.26 2.94 -7.14
C GLU A 41 -15.20 2.75 -5.95
N LEU A 42 -14.67 2.34 -4.79
CA LEU A 42 -15.50 2.13 -3.59
C LEU A 42 -16.10 3.44 -3.09
N MET A 43 -15.33 4.54 -3.12
CA MET A 43 -15.83 5.87 -2.79
C MET A 43 -16.99 6.25 -3.72
N THR A 44 -16.83 6.04 -5.03
CA THR A 44 -17.88 6.36 -6.02
C THR A 44 -19.14 5.51 -5.84
N ARG A 45 -18.99 4.21 -5.53
CA ARG A 45 -20.13 3.28 -5.43
C ARG A 45 -20.88 3.35 -4.11
N HIS A 46 -20.22 3.73 -3.03
CA HIS A 46 -20.75 3.56 -1.68
C HIS A 46 -20.80 4.83 -0.84
N THR A 47 -20.33 5.96 -1.37
CA THR A 47 -20.29 7.24 -0.65
C THR A 47 -20.55 8.40 -1.62
N ASP A 48 -20.83 9.59 -1.07
CA ASP A 48 -20.89 10.84 -1.86
C ASP A 48 -19.53 11.57 -1.89
N PHE A 49 -18.44 10.90 -1.52
CA PHE A 49 -17.11 11.52 -1.51
C PHE A 49 -16.57 11.75 -2.92
N VAL A 50 -16.11 12.98 -3.14
CA VAL A 50 -15.43 13.38 -4.38
C VAL A 50 -13.95 13.58 -4.08
N VAL A 51 -13.08 12.87 -4.80
CA VAL A 51 -11.63 13.05 -4.71
C VAL A 51 -11.28 14.41 -5.30
N ARG A 52 -10.81 15.33 -4.44
CA ARG A 52 -10.41 16.69 -4.85
C ARG A 52 -8.91 16.83 -5.07
N ASN A 53 -8.11 16.12 -4.28
CA ASN A 53 -6.66 16.14 -4.35
C ASN A 53 -6.09 14.77 -4.01
N LEU A 54 -5.00 14.41 -4.66
CA LEU A 54 -4.21 13.21 -4.38
C LEU A 54 -2.76 13.63 -4.18
N PHE A 55 -2.21 13.33 -3.02
CA PHE A 55 -0.83 13.69 -2.67
C PHE A 55 -0.02 12.44 -2.35
N ASP A 56 1.06 12.22 -3.11
CA ASP A 56 1.97 11.09 -2.91
C ASP A 56 3.12 11.48 -1.97
N MET A 57 3.15 10.81 -0.81
CA MET A 57 4.22 10.94 0.20
C MET A 57 5.27 9.84 0.10
N GLY A 58 5.07 8.85 -0.77
CA GLY A 58 5.96 7.72 -0.99
C GLY A 58 7.42 8.09 -1.30
N PRO A 59 7.72 9.15 -2.07
CA PRO A 59 9.10 9.55 -2.34
C PRO A 59 9.96 9.81 -1.10
N GLY A 60 9.36 10.32 -0.01
CA GLY A 60 10.04 10.57 1.27
C GLY A 60 10.15 9.32 2.17
N LEU A 61 9.36 8.29 1.90
CA LEU A 61 9.42 6.99 2.59
C LEU A 61 10.38 6.00 1.93
N ARG A 62 10.89 6.34 0.73
CA ARG A 62 11.90 5.49 0.08
C ARG A 62 13.10 5.39 1.00
N PRO A 63 13.55 4.17 1.34
CA PRO A 63 14.74 4.01 2.15
C PRO A 63 15.91 4.74 1.49
N HIS A 64 16.58 5.62 2.24
CA HIS A 64 17.89 6.09 1.83
C HIS A 64 18.82 4.87 1.68
N PRO A 65 19.71 4.85 0.66
CA PRO A 65 20.65 3.77 0.47
C PRO A 65 21.56 3.70 1.70
N GLY A 66 21.23 2.80 2.62
CA GLY A 66 21.85 2.68 3.92
C GLY A 66 21.71 1.25 4.44
N PRO A 67 22.53 0.86 5.43
CA PRO A 67 22.67 -0.53 5.86
C PRO A 67 21.36 -1.17 6.34
N LEU A 68 20.43 -0.38 6.87
CA LEU A 68 19.10 -0.87 7.27
C LEU A 68 18.23 -1.30 6.08
N ALA A 69 18.30 -0.60 4.95
CA ALA A 69 17.51 -0.95 3.75
C ALA A 69 17.95 -2.30 3.16
N ALA A 70 19.27 -2.56 3.16
CA ALA A 70 19.87 -3.80 2.69
C ALA A 70 19.53 -5.02 3.58
N ALA A 71 19.16 -4.80 4.85
CA ALA A 71 18.74 -5.87 5.75
C ALA A 71 17.28 -6.31 5.54
N PHE A 72 16.41 -5.41 5.08
CA PHE A 72 14.99 -5.68 4.84
C PHE A 72 14.70 -6.22 3.43
N TYR A 73 15.43 -5.76 2.41
CA TYR A 73 15.17 -6.12 1.00
C TYR A 73 15.32 -7.63 0.68
N PRO A 74 16.36 -8.35 1.15
CA PRO A 74 16.55 -9.77 0.83
C PRO A 74 15.46 -10.68 1.42
N ARG A 75 14.85 -10.29 2.54
CA ARG A 75 13.75 -11.05 3.19
C ARG A 75 12.38 -10.80 2.56
N LEU A 76 12.23 -9.71 1.81
CA LEU A 76 10.99 -9.37 1.09
C LEU A 76 11.00 -9.86 -0.37
N ALA A 77 12.17 -10.09 -0.97
CA ALA A 77 12.30 -10.50 -2.37
C ALA A 77 12.23 -12.03 -2.59
N GLY A 78 12.18 -12.83 -1.51
CA GLY A 78 12.19 -14.30 -1.55
C GLY A 78 10.83 -14.97 -1.35
N TYR A 79 9.74 -14.21 -1.32
CA TYR A 79 8.36 -14.70 -1.15
C TYR A 79 7.42 -14.00 -2.12
#